data_AF-A0A0Q4WS55-F1
#
_entry.id   AF-A0A0Q4WS55-F1
#
_cell.length_a   1.000
_cell.length_b   1.000
_cell.length_c   1.000
_cell.angle_alpha   90.00
_cell.angle_beta   90.00
_cell.angle_gamma   90.00
#
_symmetry.space_group_name_H-M   'P 1'
#
loop_
_entity.id
_entity.type
_entity.pdbx_description
1 polymer ?
#
loop_
_entity_poly.entity_id
_entity_poly.type
_entity_poly.pdbx_seq_one_letter_code
_entity_poly.pdbx_strand_id
1 'polypeptide(L)'
;MLRVGHDFIEWGTIVRYWDPIVKLFRPDYVQFFIAGISICQIVRGRDVAVSWVTLAIATLYTAFGHVGGTPPAIYLGITAVFVAAVLLAATDRAPWLESRSFVALGAWSYSIYLLHLPLARFLALGAEIVGLKPIVGVVLAVPVCIAMAAVASRWIERPALAWGRNVRQSRLAVVQP
;
A
#
# COMPACT_ATOMS: atom_id res chain seq x y z
N MET A 1 4.14 3.85 42.34
CA MET A 1 3.73 2.57 41.73
C MET A 1 3.57 2.79 40.23
N LEU A 2 4.66 2.61 39.48
CA LEU A 2 4.71 2.79 38.03
C LEU A 2 4.34 1.46 37.36
N ARG A 3 3.18 1.40 36.71
CA ARG A 3 2.76 0.27 35.87
C ARG A 3 3.17 0.54 34.42
N VAL A 4 4.48 0.69 34.20
CA VAL A 4 5.09 0.70 32.87
C VAL A 4 5.54 -0.73 32.62
N GLY A 5 4.70 -1.58 32.02
CA GLY A 5 5.07 -3.00 31.93
C GLY A 5 4.10 -3.98 31.29
N HIS A 6 3.20 -3.58 30.38
CA HIS A 6 2.36 -4.57 29.67
C HIS A 6 2.15 -4.37 28.16
N ASP A 7 2.68 -3.31 27.53
CA ASP A 7 2.54 -3.12 26.08
C ASP A 7 3.85 -3.39 25.29
N PHE A 8 4.91 -3.83 25.98
CA PHE A 8 6.16 -4.28 25.35
C PHE A 8 6.01 -5.66 24.67
N ILE A 9 4.83 -6.30 24.78
CA ILE A 9 4.51 -7.66 24.29
C ILE A 9 3.68 -7.61 22.99
N GLU A 10 3.96 -6.66 22.08
CA GLU A 10 3.60 -6.83 20.65
C GLU A 10 4.81 -7.20 19.78
N TRP A 11 6.03 -7.12 20.30
CA TRP A 11 7.21 -7.71 19.64
C TRP A 11 7.26 -9.24 19.77
N GLY A 12 6.63 -9.81 20.81
CA GLY A 12 6.52 -11.25 21.00
C GLY A 12 5.60 -11.94 19.97
N THR A 13 4.58 -11.25 19.48
CA THR A 13 3.74 -11.74 18.37
C THR A 13 4.47 -11.64 17.04
N ILE A 14 5.24 -10.58 16.78
CA ILE A 14 6.08 -10.45 15.57
C ILE A 14 7.02 -11.66 15.42
N VAL A 15 7.57 -12.20 16.51
CA VAL A 15 8.44 -13.39 16.51
C VAL A 15 7.65 -14.72 16.46
N ARG A 16 6.41 -14.76 16.96
CA ARG A 16 5.56 -15.97 16.90
C ARG A 16 4.91 -16.21 15.52
N TYR A 17 4.90 -15.20 14.65
CA TYR A 17 4.44 -15.29 13.25
C TYR A 17 5.56 -15.66 12.24
N TRP A 18 6.60 -16.39 12.70
CA TRP A 18 7.70 -16.93 11.88
C TRP A 18 7.42 -18.36 11.41
N ASP A 19 6.25 -18.61 10.82
CA ASP A 19 6.11 -19.72 9.87
C ASP A 19 6.39 -19.16 8.47
N PRO A 20 7.65 -19.16 8.00
CA PRO A 20 7.99 -18.62 6.69
C PRO A 20 7.21 -19.32 5.57
N ILE A 21 6.86 -20.59 5.75
CA ILE A 21 6.11 -21.39 4.78
C ILE A 21 4.68 -20.88 4.62
N VAL A 22 3.98 -20.58 5.72
CA VAL A 22 2.57 -20.14 5.68
C VAL A 22 2.46 -18.70 5.15
N LYS A 23 3.42 -17.81 5.46
CA LYS A 23 3.47 -16.45 4.89
C LYS A 23 3.91 -16.42 3.43
N LEU A 24 4.82 -17.30 3.01
CA LEU A 24 5.28 -17.40 1.62
C LEU A 24 4.14 -17.87 0.69
N PHE A 25 3.26 -18.74 1.18
CA PHE A 25 2.09 -19.24 0.45
C PHE A 25 0.79 -18.46 0.69
N ARG A 26 0.79 -17.51 1.63
CA ARG A 26 -0.37 -16.65 1.92
C ARG A 26 -0.01 -15.18 1.71
N PRO A 27 0.25 -14.77 0.46
CA PRO A 27 0.40 -13.36 0.16
C PRO A 27 -0.97 -12.69 0.30
N ASP A 28 -1.24 -12.14 1.49
CA ASP A 28 -2.53 -11.52 1.89
C ASP A 28 -3.03 -10.41 0.93
N TYR A 29 -2.19 -9.96 -0.01
CA TYR A 29 -2.46 -8.89 -0.97
C TYR A 29 -2.09 -9.24 -2.43
N VAL A 30 -1.67 -10.47 -2.74
CA VAL A 30 -1.27 -10.85 -4.12
C VAL A 30 -2.41 -10.72 -5.11
N GLN A 31 -3.65 -10.93 -4.67
CA GLN A 31 -4.84 -10.74 -5.50
C GLN A 31 -4.93 -9.32 -6.07
N PHE A 32 -4.52 -8.28 -5.32
CA PHE A 32 -4.53 -6.90 -5.81
C PHE A 32 -3.41 -6.65 -6.83
N PHE A 33 -2.27 -7.29 -6.64
CA PHE A 33 -1.17 -7.25 -7.59
C PHE A 33 -1.54 -7.93 -8.91
N ILE A 34 -2.11 -9.13 -8.84
CA ILE A 34 -2.63 -9.87 -10.00
C ILE A 34 -3.70 -9.04 -10.71
N ALA A 35 -4.65 -8.47 -9.96
CA ALA A 35 -5.67 -7.61 -10.54
C ALA A 35 -5.07 -6.42 -11.30
N GLY A 36 -4.05 -5.76 -10.74
CA GLY A 36 -3.34 -4.68 -11.42
C GLY A 36 -2.67 -5.09 -12.73
N ILE A 37 -1.99 -6.25 -12.75
CA ILE A 37 -1.38 -6.78 -13.97
C ILE A 37 -2.45 -7.12 -15.02
N SER A 38 -3.51 -7.80 -14.61
CA SER A 38 -4.63 -8.16 -15.49
C SER A 38 -5.27 -6.92 -16.12
N ILE A 39 -5.52 -5.87 -15.34
CA ILE A 39 -6.06 -4.60 -15.85
C ILE A 39 -5.10 -3.95 -16.85
N CYS A 40 -3.81 -3.92 -16.54
CA CYS A 40 -2.78 -3.39 -17.44
C CYS A 40 -2.74 -4.12 -18.79
N GLN A 41 -2.86 -5.45 -18.78
CA GLN A 41 -2.91 -6.29 -19.98
C GLN A 41 -4.20 -6.04 -20.79
N ILE A 42 -5.35 -5.92 -20.12
CA ILE A 42 -6.65 -5.58 -20.75
C ILE A 42 -6.56 -4.24 -21.48
N VAL A 43 -6.06 -3.20 -20.81
CA VAL A 43 -5.94 -1.85 -21.38
C VAL A 43 -4.95 -1.79 -22.54
N ARG A 44 -3.88 -2.61 -22.49
CA ARG A 44 -2.89 -2.71 -23.58
C ARG A 44 -3.33 -3.64 -24.72
N GLY A 45 -4.52 -4.25 -24.63
CA GLY A 45 -5.04 -5.18 -25.65
C GLY A 45 -4.28 -6.50 -25.75
N ARG A 46 -3.50 -6.88 -24.72
CA ARG A 46 -2.70 -8.12 -24.70
C ARG A 46 -3.38 -9.18 -23.86
N ASP A 47 -3.49 -10.40 -24.39
CA ASP A 47 -4.04 -11.56 -23.67
C ASP A 47 -5.36 -11.25 -22.94
N VAL A 48 -6.25 -10.50 -23.60
CA VAL A 48 -7.41 -9.86 -22.96
C VAL A 48 -8.32 -10.89 -22.30
N ALA A 49 -8.57 -12.03 -22.96
CA ALA A 49 -9.40 -13.11 -22.42
C ALA A 49 -8.79 -13.73 -21.16
N VAL A 50 -7.49 -14.06 -21.19
CA VAL A 50 -6.77 -14.63 -20.04
C VAL A 50 -6.75 -13.63 -18.88
N SER A 51 -6.58 -12.34 -19.19
CA SER A 51 -6.52 -11.27 -18.20
C SER A 51 -7.87 -11.07 -17.50
N TRP A 52 -8.99 -11.11 -18.22
CA TRP A 52 -10.33 -11.08 -17.62
C TRP A 52 -10.60 -12.29 -16.73
N VAL A 53 -10.23 -13.49 -17.16
CA VAL A 53 -10.37 -14.71 -16.35
C VAL A 53 -9.54 -14.61 -15.08
N THR A 54 -8.29 -14.16 -15.19
CA THR A 54 -7.39 -14.03 -14.05
C THR A 54 -7.88 -12.96 -13.07
N LEU A 55 -8.42 -11.85 -13.58
CA LEU A 55 -9.02 -10.79 -12.77
C LEU A 55 -10.26 -11.28 -12.01
N ALA A 56 -11.13 -12.05 -12.69
CA ALA A 56 -12.31 -12.65 -12.06
C ALA A 56 -11.91 -13.65 -10.97
N ILE A 57 -10.93 -14.51 -11.23
CA ILE A 57 -10.41 -15.47 -10.25
C ILE A 57 -9.79 -14.74 -9.06
N ALA A 58 -8.96 -13.73 -9.28
CA ALA A 58 -8.32 -12.95 -8.21
C ALA A 58 -9.36 -12.23 -7.33
N THR A 59 -10.43 -11.70 -7.94
CA THR A 59 -11.53 -11.07 -7.21
C THR A 59 -12.34 -12.11 -6.43
N LEU A 60 -12.72 -13.23 -7.05
CA LEU A 60 -13.51 -14.27 -6.41
C LEU A 60 -12.74 -14.98 -5.29
N TYR A 61 -11.41 -15.06 -5.38
CA TYR A 61 -10.56 -15.61 -4.32
C TYR A 61 -10.77 -14.88 -2.98
N THR A 62 -11.12 -13.58 -3.02
CA THR A 62 -11.42 -12.81 -1.80
C THR A 62 -12.70 -13.25 -1.08
N ALA A 63 -13.58 -14.00 -1.74
CA ALA A 63 -14.75 -14.62 -1.13
C ALA A 63 -14.41 -15.72 -0.13
N PHE A 64 -13.20 -16.28 -0.19
CA PHE A 64 -12.74 -17.31 0.74
C PHE A 64 -12.23 -16.74 2.07
N GLY A 65 -12.32 -15.42 2.24
CA GLY A 65 -12.04 -14.72 3.48
C GLY A 65 -10.61 -14.16 3.58
N HIS A 66 -10.43 -13.30 4.56
CA HIS A 66 -9.17 -12.61 4.84
C HIS A 66 -8.74 -12.81 6.30
N VAL A 67 -7.44 -12.71 6.56
CA VAL A 67 -6.86 -12.80 7.90
C VAL A 67 -7.18 -11.49 8.64
N GLY A 68 -8.31 -11.45 9.34
CA GLY A 68 -8.71 -10.24 10.08
C GLY A 68 -10.13 -10.22 10.62
N GLY A 69 -10.91 -11.29 10.43
CA GLY A 69 -12.29 -11.39 10.94
C GLY A 69 -13.33 -10.55 10.18
N THR A 70 -12.94 -9.86 9.10
CA THR A 70 -13.88 -9.20 8.20
C THR A 70 -14.73 -10.23 7.46
N PRO A 71 -16.07 -10.09 7.45
CA PRO A 71 -16.96 -10.97 6.70
C PRO A 71 -16.55 -11.09 5.23
N PRO A 72 -16.51 -12.30 4.63
CA PRO A 72 -16.04 -12.49 3.26
C PRO A 72 -16.81 -11.67 2.22
N ALA A 73 -18.12 -11.47 2.43
CA ALA A 73 -18.94 -10.64 1.56
C ALA A 73 -18.50 -9.16 1.55
N ILE A 74 -18.09 -8.62 2.70
CA ILE A 74 -17.60 -7.24 2.81
C ILE A 74 -16.24 -7.11 2.11
N TYR A 75 -15.35 -8.08 2.34
CA TYR A 75 -14.02 -8.07 1.73
C TYR A 75 -14.08 -8.22 0.20
N LEU A 76 -14.97 -9.08 -0.30
CA LEU A 76 -15.27 -9.18 -1.72
C LEU A 76 -15.87 -7.88 -2.27
N GLY A 77 -16.80 -7.26 -1.55
CA GLY A 77 -17.40 -5.99 -1.94
C GLY A 77 -16.34 -4.88 -2.09
N ILE A 78 -15.46 -4.72 -1.10
CA ILE A 78 -14.36 -3.75 -1.14
C ILE A 78 -13.41 -4.05 -2.30
N THR A 79 -13.05 -5.32 -2.49
CA THR A 79 -12.16 -5.74 -3.59
C THR A 79 -12.78 -5.45 -4.95
N ALA A 80 -14.05 -5.79 -5.15
CA ALA A 80 -14.77 -5.54 -6.39
C ALA A 80 -14.88 -4.04 -6.69
N VAL A 81 -15.19 -3.22 -5.68
CA VAL A 81 -15.21 -1.75 -5.81
C VAL A 81 -13.83 -1.21 -6.18
N PHE A 82 -12.77 -1.71 -5.53
CA PHE A 82 -11.41 -1.30 -5.83
C PHE A 82 -11.01 -1.67 -7.27
N VAL A 83 -11.25 -2.91 -7.69
CA VAL A 83 -10.98 -3.38 -9.07
C VAL A 83 -11.75 -2.55 -10.09
N ALA A 84 -13.04 -2.28 -9.84
CA ALA A 84 -13.86 -1.45 -10.70
C ALA A 84 -13.32 -0.01 -10.80
N ALA A 85 -12.93 0.58 -9.68
CA ALA A 85 -12.34 1.92 -9.65
C ALA A 85 -11.04 2.00 -10.46
N VAL A 86 -10.15 1.00 -10.33
CA VAL A 86 -8.90 0.93 -11.10
C VAL A 86 -9.18 0.70 -12.60
N LEU A 87 -10.14 -0.16 -12.95
CA LEU A 87 -10.56 -0.34 -14.35
C LEU A 87 -11.11 0.95 -14.96
N LEU A 88 -11.93 1.69 -14.21
CA LEU A 88 -12.50 2.96 -14.66
C LEU A 88 -11.42 4.03 -14.84
N ALA A 89 -10.46 4.11 -13.92
CA ALA A 89 -9.31 5.00 -14.05
C ALA A 89 -8.39 4.60 -15.21
N ALA A 90 -8.24 3.30 -15.49
CA ALA A 90 -7.34 2.83 -16.55
C ALA A 90 -7.98 2.89 -17.95
N THR A 91 -9.28 3.17 -18.06
CA THR A 91 -10.01 3.29 -19.33
C THR A 91 -10.48 4.72 -19.63
N ASP A 92 -9.91 5.72 -18.94
CA ASP A 92 -10.27 7.15 -19.00
C ASP A 92 -11.77 7.42 -18.73
N ARG A 93 -12.48 6.49 -18.09
CA ARG A 93 -13.92 6.61 -17.79
C ARG A 93 -14.20 7.30 -16.45
N ALA A 94 -13.15 7.60 -15.69
CA ALA A 94 -13.25 8.32 -14.42
C ALA A 94 -12.18 9.42 -14.32
N PRO A 95 -12.30 10.51 -15.09
CA PRO A 95 -11.30 11.58 -15.13
C PRO A 95 -11.09 12.30 -13.79
N TRP A 96 -12.01 12.15 -12.84
CA TRP A 96 -11.86 12.66 -11.48
C TRP A 96 -10.83 11.86 -10.64
N LEU A 97 -10.64 10.55 -10.93
CA LEU A 97 -9.57 9.73 -10.34
C LEU A 97 -8.18 10.15 -10.85
N GLU A 98 -8.12 10.76 -12.03
CA GLU A 98 -6.91 11.34 -12.60
C GLU A 98 -6.62 12.76 -12.09
N SER A 99 -7.42 13.27 -11.15
CA SER A 99 -7.15 14.57 -10.55
C SER A 99 -5.75 14.60 -9.91
N ARG A 100 -5.08 15.74 -10.04
CA ARG A 100 -3.69 15.92 -9.59
C ARG A 100 -3.47 15.48 -8.14
N SER A 101 -4.48 15.66 -7.28
CA SER A 101 -4.44 15.26 -5.88
C SER A 101 -4.41 13.74 -5.69
N PHE A 102 -5.24 13.00 -6.41
CA PHE A 102 -5.26 11.53 -6.35
C PHE A 102 -3.99 10.92 -6.93
N VAL A 103 -3.50 11.46 -8.05
CA VAL A 103 -2.22 11.05 -8.63
C VAL A 103 -1.05 11.37 -7.69
N ALA A 104 -1.06 12.53 -7.04
CA ALA A 104 -0.04 12.89 -6.05
C ALA A 104 -0.07 11.96 -4.82
N LEU A 105 -1.25 11.65 -4.29
CA LEU A 105 -1.43 10.69 -3.20
C LEU A 105 -0.92 9.29 -3.59
N GLY A 106 -1.22 8.83 -4.81
CA GLY A 106 -0.69 7.58 -5.34
C GLY A 106 0.84 7.60 -5.43
N ALA A 107 1.42 8.71 -5.90
CA ALA A 107 2.88 8.89 -5.96
C ALA A 107 3.54 8.92 -4.57
N TRP A 108 2.83 9.40 -3.54
CA TRP A 108 3.33 9.44 -2.17
C TRP A 108 3.03 8.16 -1.37
N SER A 109 2.26 7.22 -1.93
CA SER A 109 1.79 6.02 -1.22
C SER A 109 2.91 5.22 -0.55
N TYR A 110 4.07 5.09 -1.22
CA TYR A 110 5.24 4.43 -0.66
C TYR A 110 5.83 5.18 0.54
N SER A 111 6.00 6.49 0.41
CA SER A 111 6.47 7.34 1.51
C SER A 111 5.49 7.37 2.68
N ILE A 112 4.17 7.40 2.41
CA ILE A 112 3.12 7.27 3.44
C ILE A 112 3.23 5.92 4.14
N TYR A 113 3.38 4.82 3.38
CA TYR A 113 3.54 3.48 3.94
C TYR A 113 4.76 3.36 4.87
N LEU A 114 5.88 4.00 4.54
CA LEU A 114 7.04 3.99 5.44
C LEU A 114 6.84 4.84 6.71
N LEU A 115 6.17 5.98 6.58
CA LEU A 115 6.11 6.98 7.65
C LEU A 115 4.90 6.83 8.58
N HIS A 116 3.80 6.22 8.12
CA HIS A 116 2.54 6.21 8.88
C HIS A 116 2.66 5.58 10.28
N LEU A 117 3.35 4.45 10.41
CA LEU A 117 3.53 3.76 11.69
C LEU A 117 4.45 4.52 12.67
N PRO A 118 5.67 4.93 12.27
CA PRO A 118 6.55 5.73 13.14
C PRO A 118 5.90 7.05 13.60
N LEU A 119 5.28 7.79 12.68
CA LEU A 119 4.68 9.09 13.00
C LEU A 119 3.44 8.95 13.88
N ALA A 120 2.57 7.96 13.62
CA ALA A 120 1.40 7.71 14.46
C ALA A 120 1.81 7.40 15.91
N ARG A 121 2.84 6.57 16.09
CA ARG A 121 3.38 6.25 17.42
C ARG A 121 3.99 7.46 18.10
N PHE A 122 4.83 8.21 17.38
CA PHE A 122 5.50 9.38 17.93
C PHE A 122 4.50 10.44 18.39
N LEU A 123 3.46 10.71 17.59
CA LEU A 123 2.43 11.68 17.92
C LEU A 123 1.46 11.19 19.00
N ALA A 124 1.15 9.89 19.04
CA ALA A 124 0.37 9.31 20.14
C ALA A 124 1.09 9.46 21.48
N LEU A 125 2.39 9.13 21.54
CA LEU A 125 3.21 9.31 22.74
C LEU A 125 3.34 10.80 23.12
N GLY A 126 3.55 11.68 22.14
CA GLY A 126 3.56 13.12 22.36
C GLY A 126 2.26 13.66 22.94
N ALA A 127 1.11 13.15 22.46
CA ALA A 127 -0.20 13.49 23.00
C ALA A 127 -0.34 13.04 24.47
N GLU A 128 0.10 11.83 24.80
CA GLU A 128 0.08 11.32 26.18
C GLU A 128 0.94 12.15 27.13
N ILE A 129 2.15 12.55 26.71
CA ILE A 129 3.06 13.37 27.52
C ILE A 129 2.42 14.72 27.90
N VAL A 130 1.61 15.29 27.01
CA VAL A 130 0.89 16.55 27.23
C VAL A 130 -0.47 16.33 27.91
N GLY A 131 -0.79 15.09 28.31
CA GLY A 131 -2.02 14.73 29.01
C GLY A 131 -3.26 14.61 28.11
N LEU A 132 -3.07 14.56 26.79
CA LEU A 132 -4.14 14.33 25.81
C LEU A 132 -4.36 12.83 25.58
N LYS A 133 -5.54 12.49 25.03
CA LYS A 133 -5.84 11.11 24.64
C LYS A 133 -4.99 10.69 23.43
N PRO A 134 -4.51 9.43 23.36
CA PRO A 134 -3.66 8.95 22.26
C PRO A 134 -4.30 9.08 20.88
N ILE A 135 -5.63 8.98 20.83
CA ILE A 135 -6.42 9.15 19.61
C ILE A 135 -6.20 10.52 18.95
N VAL A 136 -5.94 11.56 19.74
CA VAL A 136 -5.66 12.91 19.21
C VAL A 136 -4.34 12.87 18.44
N GLY A 137 -3.32 12.18 18.96
CA GLY A 137 -2.05 11.98 18.27
C GLY A 137 -2.20 11.20 16.97
N VAL A 138 -3.04 10.15 16.94
CA VAL A 138 -3.33 9.37 15.72
C VAL A 138 -4.06 10.21 14.67
N VAL A 139 -5.06 11.01 15.07
CA VAL A 139 -5.78 11.89 14.15
C VAL A 139 -4.85 12.96 13.58
N LEU A 140 -3.97 13.54 14.40
CA LEU A 140 -2.94 14.48 13.95
C LEU A 140 -1.88 13.81 13.07
N ALA A 141 -1.65 12.50 13.22
CA ALA A 141 -0.70 11.78 12.40
C ALA A 141 -1.10 11.74 10.93
N VAL A 142 -2.39 11.73 10.59
CA VAL A 142 -2.84 11.69 9.20
C VAL A 142 -2.30 12.88 8.37
N PRO A 143 -2.59 14.15 8.73
CA PRO A 143 -2.07 15.30 7.98
C PRO A 143 -0.54 15.40 8.05
N VAL A 144 0.07 15.06 9.20
CA VAL A 144 1.54 15.10 9.35
C VAL A 144 2.21 14.05 8.46
N CYS A 145 1.64 12.86 8.35
CA CYS A 145 2.14 11.80 7.47
C CYS A 145 2.06 12.21 6.00
N ILE A 146 0.93 12.79 5.57
CA ILE A 146 0.77 13.24 4.18
C ILE A 146 1.78 14.34 3.86
N ALA A 147 1.93 15.32 4.76
CA ALA A 147 2.90 16.40 4.59
C ALA A 147 4.34 15.87 4.53
N MET A 148 4.70 14.95 5.44
CA MET A 148 6.05 14.38 5.47
C MET A 148 6.31 13.45 4.29
N ALA A 149 5.33 12.69 3.84
CA ALA A 149 5.43 11.88 2.65
C ALA A 149 5.62 12.72 1.39
N ALA A 150 4.94 13.87 1.28
CA ALA A 150 5.13 14.79 0.15
C ALA A 150 6.56 15.36 0.12
N VAL A 151 7.12 15.71 1.28
CA VAL A 151 8.51 16.18 1.41
C VAL A 151 9.50 15.05 1.07
N ALA A 152 9.36 13.89 1.70
CA ALA A 152 10.23 12.73 1.49
C ALA A 152 10.21 12.26 0.04
N SER A 153 9.04 12.19 -0.59
CA SER A 153 8.92 11.78 -1.98
C SER A 153 9.62 12.78 -2.91
N ARG A 154 9.51 14.08 -2.64
CA ARG A 154 10.16 15.11 -3.46
C ARG A 154 11.68 15.17 -3.29
N TRP A 155 12.19 14.93 -2.08
CA TRP A 155 13.60 15.16 -1.73
C TRP A 155 14.46 13.89 -1.67
N ILE A 156 13.85 12.73 -1.50
CA ILE A 156 14.56 11.45 -1.33
C ILE A 156 14.20 10.52 -2.49
N GLU A 157 12.91 10.25 -2.68
CA GLU A 157 12.43 9.22 -3.60
C GLU A 157 12.68 9.61 -5.07
N ARG A 158 12.26 10.80 -5.49
CA ARG A 158 12.47 11.30 -6.86
C ARG A 158 13.94 11.39 -7.27
N PRO A 159 14.86 11.97 -6.46
CA PRO A 159 16.27 11.99 -6.84
C PRO A 159 16.91 10.59 -6.82
N ALA A 160 16.54 9.71 -5.88
CA ALA A 160 17.02 8.33 -5.87
C ALA A 160 16.60 7.57 -7.14
N LEU A 161 15.34 7.72 -7.56
CA LEU A 161 14.85 7.14 -8.82
C LEU A 161 15.56 7.73 -10.06
N ALA A 162 15.84 9.03 -10.07
CA ALA A 162 16.60 9.67 -11.14
C ALA A 162 18.03 9.12 -11.21
N TRP A 163 18.71 8.98 -10.06
CA TRP A 163 20.04 8.41 -10.00
C TRP A 163 20.06 6.95 -10.48
N GLY A 164 19.12 6.11 -10.02
CA GLY A 164 19.02 4.73 -10.46
C GLY A 164 18.82 4.58 -11.97
N ARG A 165 18.02 5.46 -12.59
CA ARG A 165 17.84 5.48 -14.05
C ARG A 165 19.13 5.82 -14.79
N ASN A 166 19.87 6.82 -14.32
CA ASN A 166 21.14 7.23 -14.92
C ASN A 166 22.17 6.09 -14.84
N VAL A 167 22.30 5.43 -13.70
CA VAL A 167 23.22 4.28 -13.53
C VAL A 167 22.86 3.13 -14.48
N ARG A 168 21.57 2.82 -14.63
CA ARG A 168 21.11 1.78 -15.56
C ARG A 168 21.44 2.14 -17.02
N GLN A 169 21.22 3.39 -17.41
CA GLN A 169 21.54 3.87 -18.77
C GLN A 169 23.04 3.79 -19.05
N SER A 170 23.88 4.21 -18.10
CA SER A 170 25.34 4.08 -18.21
C SER A 170 25.80 2.63 -18.32
N ARG A 171 25.16 1.70 -17.60
CA ARG A 171 25.47 0.26 -17.73
C ARG A 171 25.02 -0.33 -19.06
N LEU A 172 23.85 0.06 -19.58
CA LEU A 172 23.37 -0.42 -20.89
C LEU A 172 24.24 0.11 -22.04
N ALA A 173 24.74 1.34 -21.95
CA ALA A 173 25.68 1.91 -22.92
C ALA A 173 27.05 1.22 -22.92
N VAL A 174 27.45 0.58 -21.82
CA VAL A 174 28.69 -0.22 -21.74
C VAL A 174 28.49 -1.65 -22.27
N VAL A 175 27.25 -2.15 -22.28
CA VAL A 175 26.93 -3.54 -22.70
C VAL A 175 26.55 -3.64 -24.18
N GLN A 176 26.17 -2.54 -24.84
CA GLN A 176 25.98 -2.50 -26.29
C GLN A 176 27.24 -1.92 -26.97
N PRO A 177 28.06 -2.74 -27.66
CA PRO A 177 29.18 -2.26 -28.48
C PRO A 177 28.70 -1.57 -29.76
#